data_AF-A0A7X0PBQ7-F1
#
_entry.id   AF-A0A7X0PBQ7-F1
#
_cell.length_a   1.000
_cell.length_b   1.000
_cell.length_c   1.000
_cell.angle_alpha   90.00
_cell.angle_beta   90.00
_cell.angle_gamma   90.00
#
_symmetry.space_group_name_H-M   'P 1'
#
loop_
_entity.id
_entity.type
_entity.pdbx_description
1 polymer ?
#
loop_
_entity_poly.entity_id
_entity_poly.type
_entity_poly.pdbx_seq_one_letter_code
_entity_poly.pdbx_strand_id
1 'polypeptide(L)'
;MSAASQEVIRLENALSDLQNQLLQARNDVQSWVDANASLSRSAAQERAKNQGAGRGLVSSFLGAKFRSAMRAGAAASNASIAKDVAAKRQKIAAGKASAQDRVAQIQALITEAKSQIRQAKAEQRAQGSVAKARGHAKSSVDLLHKLKEAHTLGLLTDAEFEEKRAKLVRNM
;
A
#
# COMPACT_ATOMS: atom_id res chain seq x y z
N MET A 1 15.55 7.25 -27.65
CA MET A 1 15.14 7.45 -26.24
C MET A 1 16.33 7.15 -25.35
N SER A 2 16.58 7.94 -24.29
CA SER A 2 17.69 7.67 -23.37
C SER A 2 17.35 6.52 -22.41
N ALA A 3 18.36 5.79 -21.91
CA ALA A 3 18.17 4.73 -20.92
C ALA A 3 17.42 5.24 -19.67
N ALA A 4 17.71 6.47 -19.24
CA ALA A 4 17.01 7.14 -18.13
C ALA A 4 15.51 7.36 -18.42
N SER A 5 15.15 7.66 -19.68
CA SER A 5 13.74 7.80 -20.08
C SER A 5 12.99 6.47 -20.06
N GLN A 6 13.66 5.37 -20.43
CA GLN A 6 13.07 4.03 -20.36
C GLN A 6 12.86 3.58 -18.91
N GLU A 7 13.80 3.89 -18.02
CA GLU A 7 13.69 3.54 -16.60
C GLU A 7 12.54 4.29 -15.91
N VAL A 8 12.35 5.59 -16.22
CA VAL A 8 11.20 6.35 -15.70
C VAL A 8 9.88 5.75 -16.15
N ILE A 9 9.74 5.38 -17.43
CA ILE A 9 8.52 4.75 -17.95
C ILE A 9 8.27 3.40 -17.26
N ARG A 10 9.33 2.59 -17.05
CA ARG A 10 9.24 1.32 -16.34
C ARG A 10 8.72 1.51 -14.91
N LEU A 11 9.28 2.47 -14.18
CA LEU A 11 8.88 2.76 -12.80
C LEU A 11 7.46 3.35 -12.72
N GLU A 12 7.04 4.17 -13.69
CA GLU A 12 5.68 4.70 -13.76
C GLU A 12 4.65 3.58 -14.01
N ASN A 13 4.97 2.63 -14.89
CA ASN A 13 4.13 1.45 -15.11
C ASN A 13 4.03 0.58 -13.83
N ALA A 14 5.16 0.29 -13.19
CA ALA A 14 5.19 -0.46 -11.93
C ALA A 14 4.39 0.24 -10.82
N LEU A 15 4.45 1.58 -10.76
CA LEU A 15 3.66 2.37 -9.81
C LEU A 15 2.15 2.22 -10.07
N SER A 16 1.73 2.23 -11.34
CA SER A 16 0.33 1.98 -11.73
C SER A 16 -0.13 0.60 -11.29
N ASP A 17 0.68 -0.43 -11.53
CA ASP A 17 0.38 -1.80 -11.11
C ASP A 17 0.25 -1.91 -9.59
N LEU A 18 1.16 -1.28 -8.83
CA LEU A 18 1.08 -1.23 -7.37
C LEU A 18 -0.18 -0.50 -6.87
N GLN A 19 -0.64 0.55 -7.57
CA GLN A 19 -1.89 1.24 -7.23
C GLN A 19 -3.12 0.33 -7.46
N ASN A 20 -3.13 -0.44 -8.53
CA ASN A 20 -4.19 -1.42 -8.80
C ASN A 20 -4.18 -2.53 -7.74
N GLN A 21 -3.01 -3.04 -7.37
CA GLN A 21 -2.87 -4.02 -6.29
C GLN A 21 -3.30 -3.46 -4.94
N LEU A 22 -3.03 -2.18 -4.65
CA LEU A 22 -3.48 -1.51 -3.43
C LEU A 22 -5.01 -1.46 -3.36
N LEU A 23 -5.67 -1.13 -4.47
CA LEU A 23 -7.13 -1.14 -4.56
C LEU A 23 -7.69 -2.54 -4.28
N GLN A 24 -7.11 -3.58 -4.90
CA GLN A 24 -7.51 -4.97 -4.65
C GLN A 24 -7.33 -5.35 -3.18
N ALA A 25 -6.17 -5.07 -2.58
CA ALA A 25 -5.89 -5.38 -1.18
C ALA A 25 -6.85 -4.64 -0.21
N ARG A 26 -7.27 -3.41 -0.55
CA ARG A 26 -8.31 -2.69 0.22
C ARG A 26 -9.68 -3.34 0.09
N ASN A 27 -10.04 -3.80 -1.10
CA ASN A 27 -11.28 -4.55 -1.30
C ASN A 27 -11.27 -5.86 -0.51
N ASP A 28 -10.12 -6.55 -0.43
CA ASP A 28 -9.98 -7.74 0.40
C ASP A 28 -10.24 -7.42 1.89
N VAL A 29 -9.66 -6.34 2.43
CA VAL A 29 -9.94 -5.89 3.81
C VAL A 29 -11.43 -5.62 4.00
N GLN A 30 -12.08 -4.95 3.05
CA GLN A 30 -13.51 -4.67 3.12
C GLN A 30 -14.34 -5.97 3.12
N SER A 31 -13.98 -6.94 2.29
CA SER A 31 -14.66 -8.24 2.24
C SER A 31 -14.62 -8.96 3.60
N TRP A 32 -13.52 -8.84 4.35
CA TRP A 32 -13.41 -9.41 5.69
C TRP A 32 -14.26 -8.67 6.72
N VAL A 33 -14.39 -7.34 6.60
CA VAL A 33 -15.30 -6.54 7.43
C VAL A 33 -16.75 -6.97 7.17
N ASP A 34 -17.13 -7.11 5.91
CA ASP A 34 -18.47 -7.52 5.49
C ASP A 34 -18.77 -8.96 5.95
N ALA A 35 -17.80 -9.87 5.85
CA ALA A 35 -17.92 -11.24 6.36
C ALA A 35 -18.17 -11.26 7.88
N ASN A 36 -17.48 -10.42 8.65
CA ASN A 36 -17.71 -10.31 10.10
C ASN A 36 -19.10 -9.76 10.44
N ALA A 37 -19.56 -8.76 9.68
CA ALA A 37 -20.89 -8.19 9.84
C ALA A 37 -21.97 -9.22 9.49
N SER A 38 -21.81 -9.92 8.37
CA SER A 38 -22.69 -11.01 7.93
C SER A 38 -22.77 -12.13 8.98
N LEU A 39 -21.62 -12.62 9.46
CA LEU A 39 -21.56 -13.63 10.51
C LEU A 39 -22.31 -13.20 11.78
N SER A 40 -22.16 -11.92 12.17
CA SER A 40 -22.82 -11.39 13.36
C SER A 40 -24.34 -11.32 13.17
N ARG A 41 -24.82 -10.94 11.97
CA ARG A 41 -26.25 -10.95 11.63
C ARG A 41 -26.83 -12.37 11.62
N SER A 42 -26.17 -13.32 10.95
CA SER A 42 -26.62 -14.71 10.91
C SER A 42 -26.65 -15.33 12.30
N ALA A 43 -25.63 -15.09 13.12
CA ALA A 43 -25.61 -15.58 14.51
C ALA A 43 -26.72 -14.96 15.37
N ALA A 44 -27.05 -13.69 15.17
CA ALA A 44 -28.17 -13.04 15.86
C ALA A 44 -29.52 -13.65 15.44
N GLN A 45 -29.72 -13.91 14.14
CA GLN A 45 -30.93 -14.54 13.62
C GLN A 45 -31.10 -15.97 14.16
N GLU A 46 -30.04 -16.78 14.18
CA GLU A 46 -30.10 -18.14 14.72
C GLU A 46 -30.40 -18.14 16.23
N ARG A 47 -29.79 -17.24 16.99
CA ARG A 47 -30.12 -17.08 18.41
C ARG A 47 -31.56 -16.62 18.62
N ALA A 48 -32.08 -15.73 17.76
CA ALA A 48 -33.45 -15.25 17.85
C ALA A 48 -34.47 -16.40 17.66
N LYS A 49 -34.22 -17.34 16.74
CA LYS A 49 -35.05 -18.55 16.58
C LYS A 49 -35.12 -19.38 17.87
N ASN A 50 -34.01 -19.44 18.60
CA ASN A 50 -33.92 -20.20 19.86
C ASN A 50 -34.55 -19.47 21.07
N GLN A 51 -34.75 -18.14 21.01
CA GLN A 51 -35.32 -17.37 22.14
C GLN A 51 -36.80 -17.68 22.41
N GLY A 52 -37.55 -18.15 21.40
CA GLY A 52 -38.95 -18.55 21.54
C GLY A 52 -39.16 -19.98 22.07
N ALA A 53 -38.10 -20.78 22.19
CA ALA A 53 -38.20 -22.18 22.58
C ALA A 53 -38.74 -22.32 24.02
N GLY A 54 -39.91 -22.96 24.17
CA GLY A 54 -40.57 -23.13 25.47
C GLY A 54 -41.23 -21.84 26.02
N ARG A 55 -41.42 -20.82 25.17
CA ARG A 55 -42.21 -19.60 25.44
C ARG A 55 -43.28 -19.44 24.35
N GLY A 56 -44.44 -20.05 24.57
CA GLY A 56 -45.61 -19.92 23.68
C GLY A 56 -46.82 -20.69 24.19
N LEU A 57 -48.01 -20.35 23.68
CA LEU A 57 -49.30 -20.94 24.07
C LEU A 57 -49.25 -22.48 24.11
N VAL A 58 -48.74 -23.11 23.05
CA VAL A 58 -48.59 -24.58 22.96
C VAL A 58 -47.69 -25.15 24.07
N SER A 59 -46.61 -24.47 24.43
CA SER A 59 -45.70 -24.91 25.49
C SER A 59 -46.27 -24.72 26.92
N SER A 60 -47.27 -23.87 27.09
CA SER A 60 -48.01 -23.73 28.35
C SER A 60 -48.89 -24.96 28.60
N PHE A 61 -49.51 -25.52 27.55
CA PHE A 61 -50.33 -26.73 27.62
C PHE A 61 -49.51 -28.01 27.86
N LEU A 62 -48.28 -28.10 27.35
CA LEU A 62 -47.43 -29.30 27.44
C LEU A 62 -46.67 -29.48 28.77
N GLY A 63 -46.88 -28.58 29.74
CA GLY A 63 -46.34 -28.71 31.10
C GLY A 63 -44.85 -28.32 31.29
N ALA A 64 -44.41 -28.32 32.55
CA ALA A 64 -43.12 -27.75 32.96
C ALA A 64 -41.89 -28.53 32.46
N LYS A 65 -41.96 -29.87 32.41
CA LYS A 65 -40.86 -30.73 31.92
C LYS A 65 -40.54 -30.47 30.45
N PHE A 66 -41.58 -30.34 29.61
CA PHE A 66 -41.42 -30.00 28.18
C PHE A 66 -40.78 -28.63 27.99
N ARG A 67 -41.24 -27.60 28.74
CA ARG A 67 -40.63 -26.26 28.71
C ARG A 67 -39.17 -26.29 29.12
N SER A 68 -38.83 -27.04 30.17
CA SER A 68 -37.45 -27.20 30.63
C SER A 68 -36.56 -27.86 29.58
N ALA A 69 -37.04 -28.94 28.95
CA ALA A 69 -36.32 -29.63 27.88
C ALA A 69 -36.09 -28.72 26.66
N MET A 70 -37.11 -27.97 26.24
CA MET A 70 -37.00 -27.00 25.12
C MET A 70 -35.99 -25.89 25.41
N ARG A 71 -35.98 -25.34 26.63
CA ARG A 71 -35.00 -24.33 27.04
C ARG A 71 -33.59 -24.89 27.11
N ALA A 72 -33.43 -26.12 27.60
CA ALA A 72 -32.14 -26.80 27.62
C ALA A 72 -31.60 -27.04 26.20
N GLY A 73 -32.45 -27.50 25.27
CA GLY A 73 -32.11 -27.65 23.86
C GLY A 73 -31.71 -26.32 23.20
N ALA A 74 -32.45 -25.25 23.47
CA ALA A 74 -32.13 -23.92 22.97
C ALA A 74 -30.81 -23.37 23.53
N ALA A 75 -30.52 -23.62 24.82
CA ALA A 75 -29.25 -23.25 25.43
C ALA A 75 -28.07 -24.01 24.80
N ALA A 76 -28.20 -25.32 24.58
CA ALA A 76 -27.19 -26.14 23.91
C ALA A 76 -26.96 -25.66 22.47
N SER A 77 -28.03 -25.37 21.72
CA SER A 77 -27.96 -24.82 20.37
C SER A 77 -27.23 -23.46 20.35
N ASN A 78 -27.58 -22.54 21.27
CA ASN A 78 -26.91 -21.25 21.41
C ASN A 78 -25.43 -21.37 21.76
N ALA A 79 -25.05 -22.35 22.59
CA ALA A 79 -23.66 -22.64 22.92
C ALA A 79 -22.89 -23.13 21.68
N SER A 80 -23.48 -24.01 20.88
CA SER A 80 -22.90 -24.45 19.60
C SER A 80 -22.70 -23.29 18.64
N ILE A 81 -23.71 -22.44 18.46
CA ILE A 81 -23.63 -21.23 17.63
C ILE A 81 -22.50 -20.31 18.12
N ALA A 82 -22.36 -20.13 19.44
CA ALA A 82 -21.30 -19.31 20.01
C ALA A 82 -19.89 -19.86 19.68
N LYS A 83 -19.70 -21.18 19.79
CA LYS A 83 -18.44 -21.85 19.45
C LYS A 83 -18.10 -21.68 17.96
N ASP A 84 -19.08 -21.89 17.08
CA ASP A 84 -18.89 -21.74 15.63
C ASP A 84 -18.58 -20.30 15.24
N VAL A 85 -19.27 -19.33 15.85
CA VAL A 85 -19.01 -17.91 15.64
C VAL A 85 -17.62 -17.53 16.11
N ALA A 86 -17.17 -18.02 17.27
CA ALA A 86 -15.82 -17.76 17.77
C ALA A 86 -14.75 -18.28 16.80
N ALA A 87 -14.89 -19.52 16.33
CA ALA A 87 -13.97 -20.13 15.37
C ALA A 87 -13.93 -19.35 14.04
N LYS A 88 -15.09 -18.96 13.50
CA LYS A 88 -15.17 -18.17 12.26
C LYS A 88 -14.60 -16.76 12.45
N ARG A 89 -14.85 -16.11 13.59
CA ARG A 89 -14.28 -14.79 13.91
C ARG A 89 -12.77 -14.82 13.99
N GLN A 90 -12.19 -15.88 14.54
CA GLN A 90 -10.73 -16.04 14.59
C GLN A 90 -10.15 -16.11 13.17
N LYS A 91 -10.77 -16.89 12.26
CA LYS A 91 -10.36 -16.96 10.85
C LYS A 91 -10.49 -15.61 10.15
N ILE A 92 -11.60 -14.90 10.36
CA ILE A 92 -11.81 -13.56 9.78
C ILE A 92 -10.78 -12.55 10.31
N ALA A 93 -10.47 -12.58 11.60
CA ALA A 93 -9.47 -11.70 12.20
C ALA A 93 -8.08 -11.94 11.60
N ALA A 94 -7.68 -13.20 11.45
CA ALA A 94 -6.41 -13.56 10.81
C ALA A 94 -6.35 -13.13 9.33
N GLY A 95 -7.42 -13.38 8.57
CA GLY A 95 -7.53 -12.96 7.17
C GLY A 95 -7.48 -11.44 7.02
N LYS A 96 -8.19 -10.71 7.89
CA LYS A 96 -8.17 -9.24 7.92
C LYS A 96 -6.78 -8.70 8.23
N ALA A 97 -6.09 -9.25 9.24
CA ALA A 97 -4.74 -8.83 9.60
C ALA A 97 -3.77 -9.02 8.42
N SER A 98 -3.79 -10.19 7.78
CA SER A 98 -2.95 -10.46 6.61
C SER A 98 -3.23 -9.50 5.43
N ALA A 99 -4.51 -9.18 5.18
CA ALA A 99 -4.88 -8.21 4.14
C ALA A 99 -4.41 -6.78 4.50
N GLN A 100 -4.49 -6.39 5.77
CA GLN A 100 -3.99 -5.10 6.25
C GLN A 100 -2.45 -5.00 6.13
N ASP A 101 -1.73 -6.07 6.45
CA ASP A 101 -0.27 -6.14 6.28
C ASP A 101 0.11 -5.98 4.81
N ARG A 102 -0.62 -6.64 3.90
CA ARG A 102 -0.43 -6.49 2.45
C ARG A 102 -0.67 -5.05 1.99
N VAL A 103 -1.70 -4.37 2.50
CA VAL A 103 -1.94 -2.94 2.22
C VAL A 103 -0.74 -2.10 2.67
N ALA A 104 -0.23 -2.32 3.88
CA ALA A 104 0.91 -1.58 4.41
C ALA A 104 2.18 -1.79 3.56
N GLN A 105 2.47 -3.04 3.17
CA GLN A 105 3.60 -3.38 2.30
C GLN A 105 3.49 -2.68 0.93
N ILE A 106 2.33 -2.74 0.28
CA ILE A 106 2.13 -2.08 -1.03
C ILE A 106 2.29 -0.56 -0.90
N GLN A 107 1.79 0.05 0.19
CA GLN A 107 1.96 1.49 0.43
C GLN A 107 3.43 1.88 0.61
N ALA A 108 4.23 1.04 1.26
CA ALA A 108 5.67 1.23 1.38
C ALA A 108 6.34 1.18 -0.01
N LEU A 109 6.02 0.16 -0.82
CA LEU A 109 6.55 0.03 -2.19
C LEU A 109 6.15 1.20 -3.09
N ILE A 110 4.92 1.71 -2.98
CA ILE A 110 4.47 2.91 -3.71
C ILE A 110 5.30 4.14 -3.32
N THR A 111 5.60 4.29 -2.03
CA THR A 111 6.41 5.40 -1.53
C THR A 111 7.83 5.33 -2.08
N GLU A 112 8.41 4.13 -2.05
CA GLU A 112 9.75 3.87 -2.60
C GLU A 112 9.80 4.12 -4.11
N ALA A 113 8.86 3.54 -4.88
CA ALA A 113 8.80 3.73 -6.33
C ALA A 113 8.65 5.22 -6.71
N LYS A 114 7.84 5.99 -5.98
CA LYS A 114 7.74 7.44 -6.17
C LYS A 114 9.06 8.17 -5.90
N SER A 115 9.82 7.73 -4.89
CA SER A 115 11.15 8.28 -4.60
C SER A 115 12.13 8.00 -5.75
N GLN A 116 12.17 6.74 -6.22
CA GLN A 116 13.02 6.32 -7.33
C GLN A 116 12.69 7.09 -8.62
N ILE A 117 11.41 7.30 -8.93
CA ILE A 117 10.98 8.12 -10.08
C ILE A 117 11.49 9.57 -9.95
N ARG A 118 11.42 10.17 -8.75
CA ARG A 118 11.93 11.54 -8.53
C ARG A 118 13.44 11.62 -8.75
N GLN A 119 14.19 10.64 -8.24
CA GLN A 119 15.64 10.57 -8.42
C GLN A 119 16.01 10.40 -9.90
N ALA A 120 15.40 9.43 -10.59
CA ALA A 120 15.63 9.18 -12.01
C ALA A 120 15.29 10.41 -12.88
N LYS A 121 14.19 11.11 -12.57
CA LYS A 121 13.84 12.37 -13.26
C LYS A 121 14.83 13.50 -12.98
N ALA A 122 15.39 13.59 -11.77
CA ALA A 122 16.42 14.57 -11.43
C ALA A 122 17.73 14.28 -12.19
N GLU A 123 18.16 13.03 -12.24
CA GLU A 123 19.34 12.59 -12.99
C GLU A 123 19.19 12.83 -14.50
N GLN A 124 18.02 12.53 -15.07
CA GLN A 124 17.72 12.81 -16.47
C GLN A 124 17.87 14.31 -16.80
N ARG A 125 17.41 15.20 -15.91
CA ARG A 125 17.57 16.66 -16.05
C ARG A 125 19.02 17.09 -15.94
N ALA A 126 19.76 16.54 -14.97
CA ALA A 126 21.18 16.83 -14.80
C ALA A 126 21.98 16.44 -16.06
N GLN A 127 21.76 15.24 -16.61
CA GLN A 127 22.41 14.79 -17.85
C GLN A 127 22.05 15.67 -19.06
N GLY A 128 20.78 16.08 -19.19
CA GLY A 128 20.33 16.99 -20.24
C GLY A 128 20.97 18.39 -20.15
N SER A 129 21.18 18.90 -18.93
CA SER A 129 21.85 20.18 -18.70
C SER A 129 23.34 20.15 -19.07
N VAL A 130 24.03 19.05 -18.79
CA VAL A 130 25.44 18.83 -19.17
C VAL A 130 25.61 18.71 -20.68
N ALA A 131 24.68 18.04 -21.37
CA ALA A 131 24.68 17.97 -22.84
C ALA A 131 24.49 19.36 -23.49
N LYS A 132 23.58 20.19 -22.94
CA LYS A 132 23.41 21.59 -23.37
C LYS A 132 24.64 22.46 -23.06
N ALA A 133 25.28 22.27 -21.92
CA ALA A 133 26.51 22.97 -21.56
C ALA A 133 27.67 22.62 -22.51
N ARG A 134 27.79 21.35 -22.94
CA ARG A 134 28.84 20.91 -23.89
C ARG A 134 28.61 21.37 -25.34
N GLY A 135 27.38 21.66 -25.77
CA GLY A 135 27.06 21.96 -27.17
C GLY A 135 27.22 23.41 -27.65
N HIS A 136 27.53 24.37 -26.76
CA HIS A 136 27.51 25.80 -27.10
C HIS A 136 28.59 26.62 -26.39
N ALA A 137 29.86 26.26 -26.53
CA ALA A 137 30.93 27.19 -26.20
C ALA A 137 31.53 27.70 -27.52
N LYS A 138 31.16 28.93 -27.91
CA LYS A 138 31.70 29.59 -29.10
C LYS A 138 33.00 30.33 -28.77
N SER A 139 33.30 30.55 -27.49
CA SER A 139 34.52 31.22 -27.02
C SER A 139 35.08 30.59 -25.75
N SER A 140 36.37 30.80 -25.51
CA SER A 140 37.08 30.33 -24.30
C SER A 140 36.55 30.96 -23.01
N VAL A 141 35.95 32.16 -23.10
CA VAL A 141 35.28 32.84 -21.99
C VAL A 141 34.00 32.08 -21.59
N ASP A 142 33.24 31.58 -22.56
CA ASP A 142 32.05 30.76 -22.29
C ASP A 142 32.41 29.43 -21.61
N LEU A 143 33.56 28.85 -21.94
CA LEU A 143 34.07 27.64 -21.27
C LEU A 143 34.37 27.90 -19.80
N LEU A 144 35.01 29.04 -19.47
CA LEU A 144 35.28 29.41 -18.09
C LEU A 144 34.00 29.68 -17.29
N HIS A 145 33.01 30.32 -17.92
CA HIS A 145 31.71 30.57 -17.27
C HIS A 145 30.98 29.27 -16.94
N LYS A 146 30.97 28.31 -17.87
CA LYS A 146 30.38 26.98 -17.66
C LYS A 146 31.14 26.14 -16.66
N LEU A 147 32.46 26.26 -16.61
CA LEU A 147 33.29 25.60 -15.61
C LEU A 147 32.93 26.08 -14.21
N LYS A 148 32.70 27.39 -14.07
CA LYS A 148 32.26 28.02 -12.81
C LYS A 148 30.84 27.59 -12.44
N GLU A 149 29.91 27.55 -13.39
CA GLU A 149 28.55 27.04 -13.14
C GLU A 149 28.56 25.59 -12.65
N ALA A 150 29.36 24.72 -13.28
CA ALA A 150 29.51 23.33 -12.86
C ALA A 150 30.08 23.21 -11.43
N HIS A 151 31.02 24.06 -11.05
CA HIS A 151 31.55 24.12 -9.67
C HIS A 151 30.49 24.62 -8.67
N THR A 152 29.76 25.69 -8.98
CA THR A 152 28.69 26.20 -8.09
C THR A 152 27.53 25.23 -7.90
N LEU A 153 27.33 24.31 -8.85
CA LEU A 153 26.35 23.23 -8.75
C LEU A 153 26.86 22.00 -7.98
N GLY A 154 28.10 22.04 -7.46
CA GLY A 154 28.72 20.94 -6.72
C GLY A 154 29.12 19.75 -7.59
N LEU A 155 29.21 19.93 -8.92
CA LEU A 155 29.58 18.86 -9.87
C LEU A 155 31.09 18.71 -10.04
N LEU A 156 31.87 19.66 -9.50
CA LEU A 156 33.33 19.64 -9.49
C LEU A 156 33.82 19.96 -8.09
N THR A 157 34.84 19.24 -7.64
CA THR A 157 35.60 19.61 -6.44
C THR A 157 36.47 20.85 -6.70
N ASP A 158 36.89 21.55 -5.65
CA ASP A 158 37.74 22.75 -5.77
C ASP A 158 39.03 22.46 -6.55
N ALA A 159 39.62 21.28 -6.34
CA ALA A 159 40.83 20.83 -7.03
C ALA A 159 40.60 20.62 -8.53
N GLU A 160 39.50 19.97 -8.90
CA GLU A 160 39.16 19.71 -10.31
C GLU A 160 38.75 20.98 -11.05
N PHE A 161 38.13 21.93 -10.35
CA PHE A 161 37.80 23.24 -10.90
C PHE A 161 39.06 24.04 -11.23
N GLU A 162 39.99 24.19 -10.29
CA GLU A 162 41.20 24.97 -10.52
C GLU A 162 42.13 24.33 -11.56
N GLU A 163 42.26 23.01 -11.59
CA GLU A 163 43.05 22.33 -12.62
C GLU A 163 42.50 22.60 -14.03
N LYS A 164 41.18 22.48 -14.19
CA LYS A 164 40.52 22.70 -15.48
C LYS A 164 40.50 24.18 -15.88
N ARG A 165 40.36 25.09 -14.91
CA ARG A 165 40.45 26.54 -15.11
C ARG A 165 41.85 26.94 -15.56
N ALA A 166 42.89 26.48 -14.88
CA ALA A 166 44.28 26.77 -15.21
C ALA A 166 44.66 26.26 -16.61
N LYS A 167 44.19 25.06 -16.98
CA LYS A 167 44.38 24.52 -18.35
C LYS A 167 43.67 25.37 -19.42
N LEU A 168 42.46 25.85 -19.14
CA LEU A 168 41.71 26.70 -20.07
C LEU A 168 42.39 28.07 -20.25
N VAL A 169 42.84 28.70 -19.17
CA VAL A 169 43.54 30.00 -19.21
C VAL A 169 44.90 29.89 -19.90
N ARG A 170 45.62 28.77 -19.74
CA ARG A 170 46.93 28.55 -20.39
C ARG A 170 46.83 28.31 -21.91
N ASN A 171 45.66 27.86 -22.37
CA ASN A 171 45.38 27.56 -23.78
C ASN A 171 44.57 28.67 -24.48
N MET A 172 44.31 29.78 -23.78
CA MET A 172 43.79 31.04 -24.34
C MET A 172 44.94 31.92 -24.81
#